data_AF-A0A926TKW0-F1
#
_entry.id   AF-A0A926TKW0-F1
#
_cell.length_a   1.000
_cell.length_b   1.000
_cell.length_c   1.000
_cell.angle_alpha   90.00
_cell.angle_beta   90.00
_cell.angle_gamma   90.00
#
_symmetry.space_group_name_H-M   'P 1'
#
loop_
_entity.id
_entity.type
_entity.pdbx_description
1 polymer ?
#
loop_
_entity_poly.entity_id
_entity_poly.type
_entity_poly.pdbx_seq_one_letter_code
_entity_poly.pdbx_strand_id
1 'polypeptide(L)'
;MNLYRSLMLLTVTLGLGLSVSPTIPVSAQSSQGEAQKIEQSVEPLPNVGRIRFRNLTFKRSETRSLLSLAAAIRREFPTGKTRYLYNRIDLDGDGREDVVAYLTSSCGTGGCSMLILRAMGNGYSLISRHTIVNNPVVVSTTKTNGWRDIVLYVAGGGTKPSYNILKFDGSAYPPNPSTAPELPPGTIVSGTAIIADKISPEVGIVLDASTKNQTGGLSPSQQATLKSLGIAIAVPTVPAGYTVSKVEVKPCPANAPRSEKGVCRFGPQYGIVYRDVKQDRCFAIEATGGGVGGVPAEYESKINIPLLGETSMLFGSQNGEFKTPSAQQLNSPQPNLISDWAGVSPFYHIVGADFVRQTYYKGNPNYCHNTITPNQAIQIVQSLSWLQ
;
A
#
# COMPACT_ATOMS: atom_id res chain seq x y z
N MET A 1 -20.16 29.55 56.12
CA MET A 1 -20.30 30.72 57.01
C MET A 1 -19.27 30.58 58.13
N ASN A 2 -18.58 31.66 58.48
CA ASN A 2 -17.58 31.86 59.54
C ASN A 2 -16.09 31.63 59.19
N LEU A 3 -15.48 32.78 58.88
CA LEU A 3 -14.08 33.17 59.05
C LEU A 3 -13.60 33.03 60.50
N TYR A 4 -12.27 32.97 60.71
CA TYR A 4 -11.42 33.93 61.48
C TYR A 4 -9.98 33.33 61.56
N ARG A 5 -8.99 33.85 60.82
CA ARG A 5 -7.98 34.85 61.24
C ARG A 5 -7.40 34.64 62.65
N SER A 6 -6.11 34.30 62.75
CA SER A 6 -5.15 35.15 63.47
C SER A 6 -3.67 34.78 63.23
N LEU A 7 -2.86 35.81 63.43
CA LEU A 7 -1.46 36.05 63.07
C LEU A 7 -0.55 35.78 64.30
N MET A 8 0.69 35.30 64.12
CA MET A 8 1.86 35.89 64.80
C MET A 8 3.22 35.37 64.27
N LEU A 9 4.15 36.33 64.17
CA LEU A 9 5.55 36.26 63.76
C LEU A 9 6.45 35.51 64.76
N LEU A 10 7.58 34.93 64.30
CA LEU A 10 8.94 35.38 64.67
C LEU A 10 10.07 34.74 63.82
N THR A 11 10.86 35.62 63.18
CA THR A 11 12.34 35.64 62.97
C THR A 11 13.15 34.44 62.47
N VAL A 12 13.57 34.56 61.19
CA VAL A 12 14.93 34.55 60.60
C VAL A 12 16.08 33.81 61.32
N THR A 13 16.72 32.87 60.59
CA THR A 13 18.19 32.82 60.42
C THR A 13 18.59 32.17 59.10
N LEU A 14 19.61 32.78 58.48
CA LEU A 14 20.23 32.49 57.18
C LEU A 14 20.83 31.07 57.07
N GLY A 15 20.74 30.50 55.87
CA GLY A 15 21.57 29.38 55.41
C GLY A 15 21.69 29.42 53.89
N LEU A 16 22.75 30.08 53.39
CA LEU A 16 23.13 30.17 51.99
C LEU A 16 23.49 28.80 51.42
N GLY A 17 22.90 28.46 50.27
CA GLY A 17 23.26 27.29 49.48
C GLY A 17 22.87 27.49 48.01
N LEU A 18 23.59 28.38 47.32
CA LEU A 18 23.48 28.57 45.88
C LEU A 18 24.21 27.43 45.16
N SER A 19 23.48 26.52 44.50
CA SER A 19 24.03 25.70 43.42
C SER A 19 23.58 26.28 42.09
N VAL A 20 24.48 26.98 41.41
CA VAL A 20 24.28 27.50 40.05
C VAL A 20 24.74 26.42 39.07
N SER A 21 23.82 25.84 38.31
CA SER A 21 24.17 25.01 37.14
C SER A 21 24.56 25.93 35.96
N PRO A 22 25.59 25.59 35.17
CA PRO A 22 25.97 26.41 34.04
C PRO A 22 24.99 26.19 32.87
N THR A 23 24.31 27.25 32.46
CA THR A 23 23.60 27.32 31.18
C THR A 23 24.61 27.47 30.04
N ILE A 24 24.63 26.48 29.16
CA ILE A 24 25.33 26.56 27.86
C ILE A 24 24.56 27.55 26.97
N PRO A 25 25.20 28.56 26.35
CA PRO A 25 24.53 29.40 25.37
C PRO A 25 24.43 28.63 24.05
N VAL A 26 23.21 28.27 23.65
CA VAL A 26 22.94 27.80 22.28
C VAL A 26 22.93 29.00 21.37
N SER A 27 23.96 29.08 20.53
CA SER A 27 24.06 29.98 19.37
C SER A 27 22.80 29.90 18.51
N ALA A 28 22.09 31.02 18.38
CA ALA A 28 21.04 31.21 17.39
C ALA A 28 21.70 31.47 16.02
N GLN A 29 21.90 30.42 15.23
CA GLN A 29 22.32 30.53 13.82
C GLN A 29 21.14 30.23 12.88
N SER A 30 20.58 31.34 12.37
CA SER A 30 20.07 31.56 11.01
C SER A 30 19.22 30.45 10.34
N SER A 31 17.89 30.59 10.45
CA SER A 31 16.88 29.85 9.68
C SER A 31 16.66 30.35 8.25
N GLN A 32 17.57 31.18 7.69
CA GLN A 32 17.40 31.76 6.35
C GLN A 32 17.96 30.91 5.20
N GLY A 33 18.79 29.89 5.49
CA GLY A 33 19.38 29.03 4.45
C GLY A 33 18.48 27.92 3.91
N GLU A 34 17.47 27.48 4.67
CA GLU A 34 16.64 26.33 4.31
C GLU A 34 15.46 26.72 3.41
N ALA A 35 14.85 27.89 3.63
CA ALA A 35 13.77 28.43 2.80
C ALA A 35 14.24 28.78 1.38
N GLN A 36 15.44 29.37 1.23
CA GLN A 36 16.00 29.67 -0.10
C GLN A 36 16.39 28.42 -0.89
N LYS A 37 16.77 27.32 -0.22
CA LYS A 37 17.14 26.05 -0.86
C LYS A 37 15.92 25.28 -1.38
N ILE A 38 14.75 25.46 -0.78
CA ILE A 38 13.50 24.82 -1.21
C ILE A 38 12.97 25.48 -2.50
N GLU A 39 13.06 26.81 -2.61
CA GLU A 39 12.53 27.59 -3.74
C GLU A 39 13.32 27.37 -5.06
N GLN A 40 14.64 27.10 -4.97
CA GLN A 40 15.50 26.87 -6.15
C GLN A 40 15.33 25.52 -6.86
N SER A 41 14.41 24.65 -6.40
CA SER A 41 14.38 23.26 -6.83
C SER A 41 13.01 22.77 -7.34
N VAL A 42 12.08 23.69 -7.55
CA VAL A 42 10.75 23.45 -8.15
C VAL A 42 10.77 23.96 -9.60
N GLU A 43 10.21 23.21 -10.55
CA GLU A 43 10.19 23.64 -11.95
C GLU A 43 9.13 24.74 -12.17
N PRO A 44 9.52 25.97 -12.59
CA PRO A 44 8.57 27.06 -12.78
C PRO A 44 7.72 26.85 -14.03
N LEU A 45 6.48 27.33 -14.00
CA LEU A 45 5.60 27.29 -15.17
C LEU A 45 6.05 28.28 -16.26
N PRO A 46 6.19 27.86 -17.52
CA PRO A 46 6.54 28.75 -18.63
C PRO A 46 5.54 29.90 -18.80
N ASN A 47 6.04 31.11 -19.04
CA ASN A 47 5.19 32.28 -19.31
C ASN A 47 4.81 32.34 -20.80
N VAL A 48 3.73 31.65 -21.17
CA VAL A 48 3.17 31.65 -22.54
C VAL A 48 1.71 32.07 -22.57
N GLY A 49 1.25 32.59 -23.71
CA GLY A 49 -0.17 32.89 -23.95
C GLY A 49 -0.78 34.00 -23.07
N ARG A 50 0.01 34.73 -22.27
CA ARG A 50 -0.47 35.69 -21.27
C ARG A 50 -1.41 35.05 -20.23
N ILE A 51 -1.22 33.77 -19.94
CA ILE A 51 -1.94 33.07 -18.87
C ILE A 51 -1.43 33.56 -17.52
N ARG A 52 -2.35 33.81 -16.58
CA ARG A 52 -2.04 34.37 -15.26
C ARG A 52 -2.27 33.33 -14.18
N PHE A 53 -1.20 32.68 -13.74
CA PHE A 53 -1.27 31.78 -12.59
C PHE A 53 -1.31 32.58 -11.27
N ARG A 54 -2.34 32.35 -10.46
CA ARG A 54 -2.53 32.98 -9.14
C ARG A 54 -2.84 31.93 -8.09
N ASN A 55 -2.35 32.09 -6.87
CA ASN A 55 -2.59 31.17 -5.75
C ASN A 55 -2.27 29.72 -6.13
N LEU A 56 -1.15 29.50 -6.83
CA LEU A 56 -0.67 28.16 -7.12
C LEU A 56 0.11 27.62 -5.92
N THR A 57 -0.20 26.39 -5.53
CA THR A 57 0.64 25.60 -4.64
C THR A 57 1.45 24.62 -5.48
N PHE A 58 2.76 24.50 -5.23
CA PHE A 58 3.60 23.51 -5.90
C PHE A 58 3.81 22.30 -5.00
N LYS A 59 3.56 21.10 -5.52
CA LYS A 59 3.71 19.82 -4.83
C LYS A 59 4.67 18.94 -5.61
N ARG A 60 5.76 18.55 -4.96
CA ARG A 60 6.69 17.53 -5.48
C ARG A 60 6.07 16.15 -5.43
N SER A 61 6.59 15.27 -6.27
CA SER A 61 6.17 13.88 -6.33
C SER A 61 6.46 13.15 -5.03
N GLU A 62 5.62 12.15 -4.75
CA GLU A 62 5.86 11.24 -3.65
C GLU A 62 6.98 10.26 -3.97
N THR A 63 7.78 9.95 -2.96
CA THR A 63 8.97 9.09 -3.10
C THR A 63 8.70 7.63 -2.72
N ARG A 64 7.58 7.36 -2.03
CA ARG A 64 7.23 6.04 -1.54
C ARG A 64 6.66 5.18 -2.66
N SER A 65 7.23 3.99 -2.87
CA SER A 65 6.65 2.96 -3.74
C SER A 65 5.40 2.34 -3.09
N LEU A 66 4.31 2.24 -3.85
CA LEU A 66 3.04 1.65 -3.43
C LEU A 66 2.71 0.45 -4.34
N LEU A 67 2.50 -0.73 -3.74
CA LEU A 67 2.27 -1.97 -4.50
C LEU A 67 1.02 -1.90 -5.39
N SER A 68 -0.10 -1.38 -4.86
CA SER A 68 -1.35 -1.25 -5.61
C SER A 68 -1.23 -0.27 -6.78
N LEU A 69 -0.51 0.84 -6.60
CA LEU A 69 -0.22 1.80 -7.68
C LEU A 69 0.70 1.19 -8.72
N ALA A 70 1.77 0.52 -8.29
CA ALA A 70 2.69 -0.15 -9.18
C ALA A 70 1.98 -1.24 -10.01
N ALA A 71 1.03 -1.97 -9.42
CA ALA A 71 0.21 -2.92 -10.14
C ALA A 71 -0.69 -2.24 -11.20
N ALA A 72 -1.29 -1.10 -10.87
CA ALA A 72 -2.10 -0.33 -11.81
C ALA A 72 -1.29 0.20 -12.99
N ILE A 73 -0.12 0.79 -12.73
CA ILE A 73 0.77 1.29 -13.79
C ILE A 73 1.23 0.15 -14.72
N ARG A 74 1.50 -1.05 -14.19
CA ARG A 74 1.91 -2.21 -15.02
C ARG A 74 0.83 -2.73 -15.96
N ARG A 75 -0.46 -2.62 -15.59
CA ARG A 75 -1.54 -3.00 -16.50
C ARG A 75 -1.53 -2.12 -17.76
N GLU A 76 -1.16 -0.86 -17.58
CA GLU A 76 -1.10 0.12 -18.68
C GLU A 76 0.24 0.09 -19.44
N PHE A 77 1.34 -0.22 -18.75
CA PHE A 77 2.70 -0.30 -19.29
C PHE A 77 3.34 -1.65 -18.91
N PRO A 78 2.99 -2.75 -19.61
CA PRO A 78 3.39 -4.11 -19.24
C PRO A 78 4.84 -4.47 -19.62
N THR A 79 5.48 -3.67 -20.47
CA THR A 79 6.80 -3.93 -21.04
C THR A 79 7.80 -2.81 -20.73
N GLY A 80 9.09 -3.15 -20.74
CA GLY A 80 10.18 -2.20 -20.55
C GLY A 80 10.49 -1.87 -19.08
N LYS A 81 11.63 -1.20 -18.88
CA LYS A 81 12.01 -0.62 -17.60
C LYS A 81 11.20 0.67 -17.42
N THR A 82 10.11 0.59 -16.65
CA THR A 82 9.29 1.77 -16.38
C THR A 82 9.81 2.51 -15.16
N ARG A 83 9.91 3.84 -15.23
CA ARG A 83 10.14 4.71 -14.07
C ARG A 83 9.02 5.75 -14.03
N TYR A 84 8.55 6.06 -12.84
CA TYR A 84 7.40 6.95 -12.67
C TYR A 84 7.54 7.87 -11.46
N LEU A 85 6.92 9.04 -11.58
CA LEU A 85 6.62 9.96 -10.51
C LEU A 85 5.12 9.94 -10.25
N TYR A 86 4.68 10.28 -9.05
CA TYR A 86 3.25 10.41 -8.81
C TYR A 86 2.92 11.40 -7.70
N ASN A 87 1.70 11.92 -7.76
CA ASN A 87 1.08 12.65 -6.66
C ASN A 87 -0.33 12.12 -6.41
N ARG A 88 -0.72 12.11 -5.14
CA ARG A 88 -2.11 12.00 -4.74
C ARG A 88 -2.81 13.36 -4.66
N ILE A 89 -4.01 13.45 -5.22
CA ILE A 89 -4.88 14.63 -5.20
C ILE A 89 -6.33 14.24 -5.47
N ASP A 90 -7.28 14.80 -4.72
CA ASP A 90 -8.71 14.58 -4.94
C ASP A 90 -9.21 15.36 -6.18
N LEU A 91 -9.46 14.64 -7.28
CA LEU A 91 -9.87 15.24 -8.55
C LEU A 91 -11.39 15.34 -8.66
N ASP A 92 -12.15 14.39 -8.12
CA ASP A 92 -13.61 14.37 -8.27
C ASP A 92 -14.37 14.96 -7.07
N GLY A 93 -13.67 15.27 -5.98
CA GLY A 93 -14.23 15.83 -4.76
C GLY A 93 -14.90 14.79 -3.85
N ASP A 94 -14.65 13.50 -4.03
CA ASP A 94 -15.25 12.44 -3.20
C ASP A 94 -14.56 12.28 -1.82
N GLY A 95 -13.53 13.09 -1.55
CA GLY A 95 -12.77 13.07 -0.30
C GLY A 95 -11.69 11.99 -0.25
N ARG A 96 -11.53 11.18 -1.31
CA ARG A 96 -10.40 10.27 -1.49
C ARG A 96 -9.46 10.82 -2.54
N GLU A 97 -8.16 10.73 -2.29
CA GLU A 97 -7.18 11.22 -3.26
C GLU A 97 -7.00 10.23 -4.42
N ASP A 98 -7.20 10.72 -5.64
CA ASP A 98 -6.82 10.05 -6.88
C ASP A 98 -5.30 10.14 -7.11
N VAL A 99 -4.78 9.37 -8.05
CA VAL A 99 -3.35 9.40 -8.41
C VAL A 99 -3.15 9.93 -9.81
N VAL A 100 -2.27 10.91 -9.93
CA VAL A 100 -1.64 11.30 -11.20
C VAL A 100 -0.25 10.69 -11.23
N ALA A 101 -0.01 9.77 -12.17
CA ALA A 101 1.28 9.11 -12.37
C ALA A 101 1.92 9.57 -13.68
N TYR A 102 3.16 10.06 -13.62
CA TYR A 102 3.93 10.60 -14.73
C TYR A 102 5.12 9.69 -15.06
N LEU A 103 5.20 9.18 -16.29
CA LEU A 103 6.10 8.09 -16.67
C LEU A 103 7.40 8.66 -17.26
N THR A 104 8.41 8.85 -16.42
CA THR A 104 9.70 9.46 -16.81
C THR A 104 10.54 8.61 -17.77
N SER A 105 10.25 7.30 -17.87
CA SER A 105 10.86 6.40 -18.85
C SER A 105 10.17 6.39 -20.22
N SER A 106 9.03 7.06 -20.37
CA SER A 106 8.21 7.08 -21.59
C SER A 106 8.07 8.51 -22.08
N CYS A 107 9.21 9.12 -22.44
CA CYS A 107 9.30 10.51 -22.87
C CYS A 107 9.86 10.62 -24.28
N GLY A 108 9.24 11.49 -25.07
CA GLY A 108 9.76 11.94 -26.36
C GLY A 108 9.95 13.45 -26.38
N THR A 109 10.19 14.03 -27.55
CA THR A 109 10.43 15.47 -27.72
C THR A 109 9.23 16.36 -27.39
N GLY A 110 8.02 15.81 -27.33
CA GLY A 110 6.81 16.55 -26.94
C GLY A 110 6.39 16.37 -25.48
N GLY A 111 7.05 15.49 -24.73
CA GLY A 111 6.68 15.19 -23.33
C GLY A 111 6.58 13.70 -23.05
N CYS A 112 6.09 13.38 -21.86
CA CYS A 112 6.00 12.02 -21.33
C CYS A 112 4.58 11.48 -21.31
N SER A 113 4.43 10.18 -21.08
CA SER A 113 3.12 9.59 -20.79
C SER A 113 2.65 9.93 -19.36
N MET A 114 1.34 10.07 -19.16
CA MET A 114 0.73 10.27 -17.85
C MET A 114 -0.54 9.42 -17.70
N LEU A 115 -0.80 8.92 -16.49
CA LEU A 115 -2.03 8.23 -16.11
C LEU A 115 -2.77 9.03 -15.04
N ILE A 116 -4.09 9.05 -15.14
CA ILE A 116 -4.98 9.45 -14.05
C ILE A 116 -5.70 8.19 -13.58
N LEU A 117 -5.55 7.91 -12.29
CA LEU A 117 -5.98 6.68 -11.65
C LEU A 117 -6.90 7.02 -10.49
N ARG A 118 -8.16 6.57 -10.54
CA ARG A 118 -9.10 6.76 -9.45
C ARG A 118 -8.85 5.77 -8.33
N ALA A 119 -8.88 6.23 -7.09
CA ALA A 119 -8.81 5.35 -5.94
C ALA A 119 -10.10 4.52 -5.82
N MET A 120 -9.97 3.19 -5.82
CA MET A 120 -11.10 2.25 -5.74
C MET A 120 -10.83 1.22 -4.65
N GLY A 121 -11.51 1.33 -3.52
CA GLY A 121 -11.30 0.43 -2.38
C GLY A 121 -9.83 0.45 -1.93
N ASN A 122 -9.12 -0.64 -2.19
CA ASN A 122 -7.70 -0.84 -1.87
C ASN A 122 -6.78 -0.88 -3.12
N GLY A 123 -7.30 -0.47 -4.27
CA GLY A 123 -6.58 -0.39 -5.55
C GLY A 123 -6.88 0.87 -6.34
N TYR A 124 -6.58 0.82 -7.64
CA TYR A 124 -6.80 1.94 -8.56
C TYR A 124 -7.44 1.47 -9.86
N SER A 125 -8.40 2.24 -10.37
CA SER A 125 -8.96 2.09 -11.72
C SER A 125 -8.42 3.18 -12.64
N LEU A 126 -8.12 2.85 -13.90
CA LEU A 126 -7.75 3.86 -14.89
C LEU A 126 -8.94 4.77 -15.19
N ILE A 127 -8.71 6.08 -15.15
CA ILE A 127 -9.64 7.10 -15.65
C ILE A 127 -9.21 7.57 -17.03
N SER A 128 -7.94 7.94 -17.18
CA SER A 128 -7.43 8.40 -18.47
C SER A 128 -5.93 8.14 -18.62
N ARG A 129 -5.54 7.90 -19.86
CA ARG A 129 -4.16 7.80 -20.30
C ARG A 129 -3.88 8.97 -21.23
N HIS A 130 -2.78 9.66 -20.98
CA HIS A 130 -2.35 10.81 -21.74
C HIS A 130 -1.00 10.57 -22.39
N THR A 131 -0.86 11.04 -23.62
CA THR A 131 0.42 11.11 -24.32
C THR A 131 0.93 12.55 -24.30
N ILE A 132 2.25 12.74 -24.38
CA ILE A 132 2.86 14.05 -24.68
C ILE A 132 2.52 15.10 -23.59
N VAL A 133 2.78 14.76 -22.33
CA VAL A 133 2.55 15.64 -21.17
C VAL A 133 3.87 16.25 -20.72
N ASN A 134 3.91 17.56 -20.52
CA ASN A 134 5.02 18.25 -19.87
C ASN A 134 4.67 18.56 -18.40
N ASN A 135 5.65 18.48 -17.51
CA ASN A 135 5.51 18.91 -16.12
C ASN A 135 5.73 20.44 -16.00
N PRO A 136 5.25 21.08 -14.92
CA PRO A 136 4.31 20.57 -13.92
C PRO A 136 2.89 20.36 -14.49
N VAL A 137 2.11 19.48 -13.83
CA VAL A 137 0.68 19.28 -14.14
C VAL A 137 -0.15 20.18 -13.23
N VAL A 138 -0.91 21.12 -13.79
CA VAL A 138 -1.71 22.05 -12.98
C VAL A 138 -3.12 21.51 -12.81
N VAL A 139 -3.46 21.10 -11.58
CA VAL A 139 -4.82 20.71 -11.20
C VAL A 139 -5.58 21.96 -10.77
N SER A 140 -6.56 22.37 -11.57
CA SER A 140 -7.34 23.59 -11.38
C SER A 140 -8.28 23.50 -10.17
N THR A 141 -8.63 24.67 -9.65
CA THR A 141 -9.76 24.85 -8.72
C THR A 141 -11.12 24.70 -9.42
N THR A 142 -11.18 24.90 -10.74
CA THR A 142 -12.38 24.70 -11.56
C THR A 142 -12.65 23.21 -11.81
N LYS A 143 -13.92 22.89 -12.07
CA LYS A 143 -14.37 21.53 -12.36
C LYS A 143 -15.27 21.49 -13.59
N THR A 144 -15.20 20.39 -14.35
CA THR A 144 -16.15 20.02 -15.39
C THR A 144 -16.64 18.60 -15.12
N ASN A 145 -17.96 18.37 -15.20
CA ASN A 145 -18.57 17.06 -14.95
C ASN A 145 -18.14 16.41 -13.62
N GLY A 146 -18.00 17.22 -12.56
CA GLY A 146 -17.63 16.78 -11.21
C GLY A 146 -16.12 16.66 -10.96
N TRP A 147 -15.30 16.61 -12.01
CA TRP A 147 -13.85 16.43 -11.92
C TRP A 147 -13.09 17.74 -12.14
N ARG A 148 -11.97 17.92 -11.42
CA ARG A 148 -11.10 19.10 -11.56
C ARG A 148 -10.54 19.21 -12.96
N ASP A 149 -10.55 20.40 -13.54
CA ASP A 149 -9.92 20.62 -14.83
C ASP A 149 -8.39 20.55 -14.70
N ILE A 150 -7.74 20.04 -15.74
CA ILE A 150 -6.28 19.89 -15.75
C ILE A 150 -5.70 20.82 -16.81
N VAL A 151 -4.77 21.68 -16.41
CA VAL A 151 -4.09 22.62 -17.30
C VAL A 151 -2.67 22.12 -17.53
N LEU A 152 -2.30 21.95 -18.79
CA LEU A 152 -1.01 21.42 -19.20
C LEU A 152 -0.30 22.38 -20.14
N TYR A 153 1.01 22.52 -19.95
CA TYR A 153 1.87 23.18 -20.92
C TYR A 153 2.12 22.23 -22.10
N VAL A 154 1.74 22.69 -23.29
CA VAL A 154 1.93 21.96 -24.54
C VAL A 154 3.07 22.61 -25.30
N ALA A 155 4.15 21.87 -25.52
CA ALA A 155 5.31 22.29 -26.30
C ALA A 155 6.08 21.07 -26.83
N GLY A 156 7.01 21.30 -27.75
CA GLY A 156 7.79 20.24 -28.39
C GLY A 156 7.06 19.57 -29.55
N GLY A 157 7.72 18.63 -30.23
CA GLY A 157 7.14 17.93 -31.39
C GLY A 157 6.73 18.82 -32.57
N GLY A 158 7.25 20.04 -32.66
CA GLY A 158 6.93 21.01 -33.72
C GLY A 158 5.69 21.87 -33.47
N THR A 159 5.02 21.74 -32.32
CA THR A 159 3.85 22.57 -31.98
C THR A 159 4.24 23.94 -31.46
N LYS A 160 3.35 24.92 -31.64
CA LYS A 160 3.46 26.23 -31.01
C LYS A 160 3.19 26.07 -29.50
N PRO A 161 4.05 26.61 -28.62
CA PRO A 161 3.82 26.54 -27.18
C PRO A 161 2.52 27.21 -26.73
N SER A 162 1.73 26.49 -25.93
CA SER A 162 0.45 26.97 -25.39
C SER A 162 0.12 26.30 -24.05
N TYR A 163 -0.91 26.81 -23.36
CA TYR A 163 -1.54 26.09 -22.26
C TYR A 163 -2.90 25.58 -22.72
N ASN A 164 -3.12 24.27 -22.56
CA ASN A 164 -4.37 23.64 -22.95
C ASN A 164 -5.10 23.13 -21.70
N ILE A 165 -6.44 23.17 -21.74
CA ILE A 165 -7.29 22.73 -20.64
C ILE A 165 -7.99 21.41 -20.99
N LEU A 166 -7.70 20.39 -20.19
CA LEU A 166 -8.33 19.08 -20.24
C LEU A 166 -9.53 19.10 -19.31
N LYS A 167 -10.72 19.00 -19.91
CA LYS A 167 -12.00 18.90 -19.21
C LYS A 167 -12.48 17.46 -19.25
N PHE A 168 -13.01 16.98 -18.14
CA PHE A 168 -13.56 15.63 -18.07
C PHE A 168 -14.88 15.55 -18.85
N ASP A 169 -15.03 14.59 -19.76
CA ASP A 169 -16.22 14.47 -20.62
C ASP A 169 -17.38 13.68 -20.00
N GLY A 170 -17.18 13.15 -18.78
CA GLY A 170 -18.11 12.25 -18.09
C GLY A 170 -17.57 10.82 -17.97
N SER A 171 -16.57 10.45 -18.79
CA SER A 171 -15.88 9.17 -18.74
C SER A 171 -14.36 9.31 -18.60
N ALA A 172 -13.73 10.24 -19.33
CA ALA A 172 -12.29 10.42 -19.36
C ALA A 172 -11.89 11.89 -19.63
N TYR A 173 -10.61 12.18 -19.45
CA TYR A 173 -10.00 13.41 -19.97
C TYR A 173 -9.43 13.17 -21.37
N PRO A 174 -9.29 14.21 -22.22
CA PRO A 174 -8.74 14.09 -23.57
C PRO A 174 -7.36 13.39 -23.57
N PRO A 175 -7.15 12.36 -24.42
CA PRO A 175 -5.96 11.51 -24.35
C PRO A 175 -4.66 12.20 -24.83
N ASN A 176 -4.77 13.35 -25.49
CA ASN A 176 -3.63 14.15 -25.93
C ASN A 176 -3.88 15.62 -25.58
N PRO A 177 -3.04 16.26 -24.75
CA PRO A 177 -3.21 17.66 -24.39
C PRO A 177 -3.20 18.61 -25.59
N SER A 178 -2.44 18.30 -26.64
CA SER A 178 -2.34 19.13 -27.86
C SER A 178 -3.64 19.18 -28.67
N THR A 179 -4.56 18.24 -28.46
CA THR A 179 -5.88 18.26 -29.10
C THR A 179 -6.96 18.89 -28.23
N ALA A 180 -6.65 19.21 -26.97
CA ALA A 180 -7.57 19.91 -26.07
C ALA A 180 -7.58 21.42 -26.37
N PRO A 181 -8.64 22.16 -26.01
CA PRO A 181 -8.72 23.59 -26.24
C PRO A 181 -7.57 24.38 -25.59
N GLU A 182 -6.97 25.30 -26.33
CA GLU A 182 -6.03 26.30 -25.80
C GLU A 182 -6.77 27.29 -24.89
N LEU A 183 -6.14 27.66 -23.77
CA LEU A 183 -6.66 28.70 -22.89
C LEU A 183 -6.58 30.08 -23.56
N PRO A 184 -7.68 30.86 -23.54
CA PRO A 184 -7.65 32.22 -24.07
C PRO A 184 -6.64 33.12 -23.35
N PRO A 185 -6.02 34.08 -24.05
CA PRO A 185 -5.12 35.03 -23.42
C PRO A 185 -5.76 35.81 -22.27
N GLY A 186 -5.03 35.98 -21.17
CA GLY A 186 -5.51 36.68 -19.97
C GLY A 186 -6.30 35.81 -18.99
N THR A 187 -6.54 34.54 -19.31
CA THR A 187 -7.16 33.58 -18.38
C THR A 187 -6.38 33.51 -17.07
N ILE A 188 -7.10 33.54 -15.95
CA ILE A 188 -6.54 33.34 -14.61
C ILE A 188 -6.71 31.88 -14.21
N VAL A 189 -5.62 31.24 -13.78
CA VAL A 189 -5.62 29.84 -13.33
C VAL A 189 -5.13 29.77 -11.89
N SER A 190 -5.86 29.04 -11.05
CA SER A 190 -5.54 28.80 -9.64
C SER A 190 -5.72 27.33 -9.29
N GLY A 191 -4.91 26.80 -8.38
CA GLY A 191 -4.90 25.37 -8.04
C GLY A 191 -3.55 24.87 -7.55
N THR A 192 -3.24 23.60 -7.86
CA THR A 192 -2.03 22.93 -7.41
C THR A 192 -1.23 22.43 -8.61
N ALA A 193 0.02 22.86 -8.74
CA ALA A 193 0.98 22.32 -9.68
C ALA A 193 1.66 21.09 -9.06
N ILE A 194 1.30 19.90 -9.55
CA ILE A 194 1.85 18.61 -9.11
C ILE A 194 2.91 18.12 -10.11
N ILE A 195 3.68 17.10 -9.74
CA ILE A 195 4.86 16.65 -10.50
C ILE A 195 5.81 17.85 -10.74
N ALA A 196 5.93 18.74 -9.74
CA ALA A 196 6.73 19.96 -9.83
C ALA A 196 8.23 19.71 -9.63
N ASP A 197 8.66 18.50 -9.96
CA ASP A 197 10.03 18.00 -9.88
C ASP A 197 10.79 18.37 -11.15
N LYS A 198 12.12 18.52 -11.03
CA LYS A 198 12.99 18.59 -12.20
C LYS A 198 13.05 17.22 -12.87
N ILE A 199 12.63 17.12 -14.12
CA ILE A 199 12.55 15.84 -14.83
C ILE A 199 13.90 15.45 -15.43
N SER A 200 14.31 14.20 -15.19
CA SER A 200 15.34 13.49 -15.95
C SER A 200 14.96 12.01 -16.09
N PRO A 201 15.54 11.26 -17.04
CA PRO A 201 15.23 9.83 -17.23
C PRO A 201 15.47 8.94 -15.98
N GLU A 202 16.27 9.40 -15.04
CA GLU A 202 16.74 8.69 -13.84
C GLU A 202 15.89 9.02 -12.61
N VAL A 203 15.08 10.08 -12.68
CA VAL A 203 14.24 10.55 -11.58
C VAL A 203 12.92 9.77 -11.54
N GLY A 204 12.52 9.38 -10.32
CA GLY A 204 11.27 8.67 -10.03
C GLY A 204 11.47 7.28 -9.44
N ILE A 205 10.38 6.58 -9.18
CA ILE A 205 10.35 5.23 -8.63
C ILE A 205 10.52 4.24 -9.78
N VAL A 206 11.45 3.30 -9.66
CA VAL A 206 11.58 2.21 -10.64
C VAL A 206 10.40 1.26 -10.47
N LEU A 207 9.67 1.04 -11.55
CA LEU A 207 8.69 -0.01 -11.67
C LEU A 207 9.44 -1.32 -11.91
N ASP A 208 10.14 -1.80 -10.88
CA ASP A 208 10.99 -2.98 -10.97
C ASP A 208 10.20 -4.18 -11.53
N ALA A 209 10.85 -4.98 -12.37
CA ALA A 209 10.33 -6.28 -12.81
C ALA A 209 10.19 -7.28 -11.64
N SER A 210 10.72 -6.95 -10.46
CA SER A 210 10.67 -7.77 -9.25
C SER A 210 9.25 -8.03 -8.73
N THR A 211 8.23 -7.28 -9.15
CA THR A 211 6.84 -7.59 -8.77
C THR A 211 6.15 -8.57 -9.73
N LYS A 212 6.75 -8.92 -10.89
CA LYS A 212 6.37 -10.19 -11.55
C LYS A 212 6.79 -11.39 -10.69
N ASN A 213 7.79 -11.19 -9.82
CA ASN A 213 8.30 -12.15 -8.86
C ASN A 213 7.83 -11.85 -7.43
N GLN A 214 6.62 -11.33 -7.20
CA GLN A 214 6.03 -11.26 -5.85
C GLN A 214 4.74 -12.08 -5.78
N THR A 215 4.77 -13.30 -6.32
CA THR A 215 3.73 -14.30 -6.11
C THR A 215 3.52 -14.47 -4.61
N GLY A 216 2.30 -14.27 -4.12
CA GLY A 216 2.03 -14.31 -2.69
C GLY A 216 2.60 -13.15 -1.86
N GLY A 217 3.04 -12.05 -2.48
CA GLY A 217 3.61 -10.88 -1.78
C GLY A 217 4.98 -11.14 -1.14
N LEU A 218 5.66 -12.23 -1.51
CA LEU A 218 6.95 -12.64 -0.96
C LEU A 218 8.11 -11.95 -1.68
N SER A 219 9.16 -11.58 -0.93
CA SER A 219 10.43 -11.13 -1.51
C SER A 219 11.19 -12.30 -2.17
N PRO A 220 12.15 -12.03 -3.09
CA PRO A 220 12.96 -13.09 -3.69
C PRO A 220 13.73 -13.95 -2.67
N SER A 221 14.22 -13.37 -1.58
CA SER A 221 14.89 -14.12 -0.52
C SER A 221 13.93 -15.03 0.24
N GLN A 222 12.72 -14.55 0.56
CA GLN A 222 11.68 -15.36 1.18
C GLN A 222 11.25 -16.53 0.28
N GLN A 223 11.13 -16.29 -1.02
CA GLN A 223 10.84 -17.35 -2.00
C GLN A 223 11.96 -18.39 -2.04
N ALA A 224 13.22 -17.96 -2.07
CA ALA A 224 14.35 -18.88 -2.03
C ALA A 224 14.36 -19.73 -0.74
N THR A 225 14.08 -19.11 0.41
CA THR A 225 13.94 -19.82 1.69
C THR A 225 12.84 -20.87 1.66
N LEU A 226 11.64 -20.53 1.15
CA LEU A 226 10.52 -21.46 1.04
C LEU A 226 10.81 -22.60 0.05
N LYS A 227 11.38 -22.26 -1.12
CA LYS A 227 11.78 -23.24 -2.15
C LYS A 227 12.83 -24.22 -1.64
N SER A 228 13.70 -23.80 -0.72
CA SER A 228 14.73 -24.68 -0.12
C SER A 228 14.15 -25.89 0.63
N LEU A 229 12.87 -25.86 1.01
CA LEU A 229 12.20 -26.99 1.65
C LEU A 229 11.98 -28.18 0.70
N GLY A 230 12.02 -27.95 -0.61
CA GLY A 230 11.85 -29.02 -1.61
C GLY A 230 10.42 -29.56 -1.69
N ILE A 231 9.44 -28.85 -1.14
CA ILE A 231 8.01 -29.13 -1.27
C ILE A 231 7.33 -28.06 -2.12
N ALA A 232 6.15 -28.36 -2.66
CA ALA A 232 5.32 -27.33 -3.28
C ALA A 232 4.89 -26.29 -2.24
N ILE A 233 4.85 -25.01 -2.65
CA ILE A 233 4.52 -23.89 -1.75
C ILE A 233 3.26 -23.21 -2.28
N ALA A 234 2.17 -23.31 -1.53
CA ALA A 234 0.91 -22.63 -1.83
C ALA A 234 0.95 -21.20 -1.28
N VAL A 235 0.61 -20.24 -2.13
CA VAL A 235 0.54 -18.81 -1.78
C VAL A 235 -0.74 -18.18 -2.34
N PRO A 236 -1.38 -17.25 -1.62
CA PRO A 236 -2.63 -16.64 -2.05
C PRO A 236 -2.39 -15.46 -2.99
N THR A 237 -3.44 -15.05 -3.70
CA THR A 237 -3.52 -13.65 -4.15
C THR A 237 -3.68 -12.78 -2.91
N VAL A 238 -2.66 -11.96 -2.62
CA VAL A 238 -2.62 -11.20 -1.36
C VAL A 238 -3.78 -10.21 -1.30
N PRO A 239 -4.68 -10.29 -0.30
CA PRO A 239 -5.76 -9.33 -0.14
C PRO A 239 -5.18 -7.94 0.05
N ALA A 240 -5.71 -6.94 -0.63
CA ALA A 240 -5.10 -5.63 -0.57
C ALA A 240 -5.31 -4.97 0.81
N GLY A 241 -4.24 -4.34 1.30
CA GLY A 241 -4.06 -3.97 2.71
C GLY A 241 -3.10 -4.89 3.46
N TYR A 242 -2.95 -6.16 3.02
CA TYR A 242 -2.05 -7.12 3.64
C TYR A 242 -0.67 -7.11 2.99
N THR A 243 0.35 -7.36 3.81
CA THR A 243 1.73 -7.64 3.39
C THR A 243 2.27 -8.83 4.14
N VAL A 244 3.26 -9.53 3.56
CA VAL A 244 4.00 -10.57 4.28
C VAL A 244 4.77 -9.92 5.42
N SER A 245 4.43 -10.29 6.65
CA SER A 245 5.06 -9.80 7.87
C SER A 245 6.09 -10.79 8.43
N LYS A 246 5.91 -12.08 8.15
CA LYS A 246 6.81 -13.14 8.61
C LYS A 246 6.78 -14.34 7.67
N VAL A 247 7.93 -14.99 7.54
CA VAL A 247 8.06 -16.31 6.92
C VAL A 247 8.87 -17.16 7.90
N GLU A 248 8.29 -18.26 8.35
CA GLU A 248 8.99 -19.25 9.17
C GLU A 248 9.02 -20.59 8.44
N VAL A 249 10.16 -21.26 8.51
CA VAL A 249 10.35 -22.57 7.90
C VAL A 249 11.01 -23.53 8.88
N LYS A 250 10.62 -24.79 8.81
CA LYS A 250 11.26 -25.89 9.52
C LYS A 250 11.61 -26.97 8.50
N PRO A 251 12.86 -27.03 8.02
CA PRO A 251 13.27 -28.03 7.04
C PRO A 251 13.27 -29.43 7.67
N CYS A 252 13.27 -30.44 6.81
CA CYS A 252 13.53 -31.82 7.23
C CYS A 252 14.92 -31.93 7.88
N PRO A 253 15.10 -32.81 8.88
CA PRO A 253 16.43 -33.17 9.35
C PRO A 253 17.32 -33.62 8.18
N ALA A 254 18.60 -33.27 8.22
CA ALA A 254 19.52 -33.47 7.09
C ALA A 254 19.54 -34.93 6.56
N ASN A 255 19.44 -35.90 7.47
CA ASN A 255 19.53 -37.34 7.15
C ASN A 255 18.15 -38.04 7.15
N ALA A 256 17.05 -37.29 7.25
CA ALA A 256 15.73 -37.90 7.23
C ALA A 256 15.37 -38.37 5.81
N PRO A 257 14.84 -39.60 5.66
CA PRO A 257 14.27 -40.04 4.39
C PRO A 257 13.19 -39.07 3.90
N ARG A 258 13.18 -38.81 2.60
CA ARG A 258 12.20 -37.92 1.96
C ARG A 258 11.44 -38.69 0.90
N SER A 259 10.15 -38.41 0.79
CA SER A 259 9.33 -38.84 -0.34
C SER A 259 9.70 -38.06 -1.60
N GLU A 260 9.18 -38.49 -2.76
CA GLU A 260 9.32 -37.79 -4.03
C GLU A 260 8.80 -36.34 -3.99
N LYS A 261 7.83 -36.06 -3.11
CA LYS A 261 7.29 -34.71 -2.89
C LYS A 261 8.12 -33.87 -1.91
N GLY A 262 9.28 -34.36 -1.48
CA GLY A 262 10.20 -33.66 -0.55
C GLY A 262 9.83 -33.75 0.93
N VAL A 263 8.74 -34.45 1.25
CA VAL A 263 8.21 -34.60 2.62
C VAL A 263 8.97 -35.67 3.41
N CYS A 264 9.31 -35.38 4.67
CA CYS A 264 9.80 -36.32 5.69
C CYS A 264 8.77 -36.50 6.82
N ARG A 265 9.05 -37.39 7.77
CA ARG A 265 8.18 -37.58 8.95
C ARG A 265 8.04 -36.26 9.73
N PHE A 266 6.81 -35.76 9.84
CA PHE A 266 6.45 -34.49 10.49
C PHE A 266 7.05 -33.21 9.84
N GLY A 267 7.48 -33.26 8.58
CA GLY A 267 8.07 -32.10 7.92
C GLY A 267 8.25 -32.24 6.41
N PRO A 268 8.78 -31.21 5.73
CA PRO A 268 9.08 -29.90 6.29
C PRO A 268 7.81 -29.13 6.63
N GLN A 269 7.95 -28.00 7.33
CA GLN A 269 6.85 -27.09 7.65
C GLN A 269 7.18 -25.69 7.19
N TYR A 270 6.15 -24.93 6.80
CA TYR A 270 6.28 -23.49 6.63
C TYR A 270 5.04 -22.76 7.13
N GLY A 271 5.25 -21.50 7.47
CA GLY A 271 4.21 -20.53 7.79
C GLY A 271 4.50 -19.19 7.14
N ILE A 272 3.52 -18.64 6.41
CA ILE A 272 3.61 -17.31 5.81
C ILE A 272 2.53 -16.43 6.45
N VAL A 273 2.97 -15.42 7.21
CA VAL A 273 2.08 -14.53 7.95
C VAL A 273 1.79 -13.27 7.16
N TYR A 274 0.51 -13.02 6.90
CA TYR A 274 0.00 -11.82 6.25
C TYR A 274 -0.63 -10.90 7.28
N ARG A 275 -0.23 -9.61 7.28
CA ARG A 275 -0.75 -8.61 8.22
C ARG A 275 -1.20 -7.35 7.49
N ASP A 276 -2.40 -6.89 7.82
CA ASP A 276 -2.86 -5.52 7.60
C ASP A 276 -2.55 -4.72 8.86
N VAL A 277 -1.51 -3.88 8.80
CA VAL A 277 -1.04 -3.11 9.95
C VAL A 277 -2.05 -2.03 10.38
N LYS A 278 -2.87 -1.51 9.46
CA LYS A 278 -3.82 -0.42 9.76
C LYS A 278 -5.01 -0.94 10.56
N GLN A 279 -5.50 -2.12 10.19
CA GLN A 279 -6.64 -2.76 10.86
C GLN A 279 -6.19 -3.75 11.94
N ASP A 280 -4.87 -3.95 12.07
CA ASP A 280 -4.24 -4.99 12.85
C ASP A 280 -4.89 -6.37 12.69
N ARG A 281 -5.16 -6.71 11.43
CA ARG A 281 -5.72 -8.02 11.04
C ARG A 281 -4.63 -8.93 10.53
N CYS A 282 -4.71 -10.20 10.89
CA CYS A 282 -3.75 -11.19 10.44
C CYS A 282 -4.40 -12.51 10.02
N PHE A 283 -3.70 -13.20 9.12
CA PHE A 283 -3.89 -14.61 8.83
C PHE A 283 -2.54 -15.23 8.43
N ALA A 284 -2.45 -16.55 8.44
CA ALA A 284 -1.29 -17.24 7.86
C ALA A 284 -1.72 -18.41 6.98
N ILE A 285 -0.93 -18.68 5.95
CA ILE A 285 -0.98 -19.92 5.18
C ILE A 285 0.15 -20.80 5.69
N GLU A 286 -0.20 -22.00 6.12
CA GLU A 286 0.77 -22.94 6.68
C GLU A 286 0.73 -24.26 5.93
N ALA A 287 1.85 -24.98 5.95
CA ALA A 287 1.93 -26.33 5.44
C ALA A 287 2.75 -27.25 6.34
N THR A 288 2.42 -28.53 6.30
CA THR A 288 3.21 -29.58 6.95
C THR A 288 3.26 -30.85 6.11
N GLY A 289 4.41 -31.52 6.13
CA GLY A 289 4.56 -32.82 5.48
C GLY A 289 3.75 -33.96 6.11
N GLY A 290 3.29 -33.85 7.36
CA GLY A 290 2.45 -34.89 7.96
C GLY A 290 2.31 -34.81 9.47
N GLY A 291 1.58 -35.77 10.04
CA GLY A 291 1.14 -35.73 11.43
C GLY A 291 -0.08 -34.83 11.65
N VAL A 292 -0.89 -34.67 10.61
CA VAL A 292 -2.14 -33.90 10.67
C VAL A 292 -3.24 -34.74 11.32
N GLY A 293 -3.96 -34.13 12.24
CA GLY A 293 -5.19 -34.66 12.81
C GLY A 293 -6.34 -33.69 12.54
N GLY A 294 -7.57 -34.17 12.63
CA GLY A 294 -8.74 -33.31 12.50
C GLY A 294 -8.75 -32.22 13.56
N VAL A 295 -9.20 -31.03 13.18
CA VAL A 295 -9.30 -29.88 14.08
C VAL A 295 -10.74 -29.83 14.63
N PRO A 296 -10.97 -30.11 15.92
CA PRO A 296 -12.32 -30.02 16.48
C PRO A 296 -12.78 -28.55 16.52
N ALA A 297 -14.02 -28.31 16.10
CA ALA A 297 -14.60 -26.97 16.06
C ALA A 297 -16.12 -26.98 16.25
N GLU A 298 -16.65 -25.87 16.74
CA GLU A 298 -18.08 -25.66 16.94
C GLU A 298 -18.84 -25.50 15.65
N TYR A 299 -18.27 -24.78 14.68
CA TYR A 299 -18.89 -24.54 13.40
C TYR A 299 -18.04 -25.06 12.25
N GLU A 300 -18.71 -25.61 11.25
CA GLU A 300 -18.10 -26.15 10.04
C GLU A 300 -18.82 -25.63 8.79
N SER A 301 -18.06 -25.09 7.85
CA SER A 301 -18.52 -24.82 6.50
C SER A 301 -17.64 -25.56 5.50
N LYS A 302 -18.20 -26.54 4.80
CA LYS A 302 -17.49 -27.26 3.72
C LYS A 302 -17.13 -26.31 2.59
N ILE A 303 -15.92 -26.44 2.07
CA ILE A 303 -15.39 -25.63 0.99
C ILE A 303 -14.56 -26.47 0.02
N ASN A 304 -14.47 -26.00 -1.22
CA ASN A 304 -13.53 -26.53 -2.20
C ASN A 304 -12.46 -25.49 -2.49
N ILE A 305 -11.20 -25.88 -2.35
CA ILE A 305 -10.02 -25.09 -2.72
C ILE A 305 -9.56 -25.61 -4.08
N PRO A 306 -9.64 -24.83 -5.18
CA PRO A 306 -9.29 -25.32 -6.52
C PRO A 306 -7.89 -25.96 -6.62
N LEU A 307 -6.94 -25.46 -5.83
CA LEU A 307 -5.57 -25.97 -5.80
C LEU A 307 -5.41 -27.27 -4.99
N LEU A 308 -6.26 -27.50 -3.99
CA LEU A 308 -6.01 -28.48 -2.91
C LEU A 308 -7.15 -29.49 -2.68
N GLY A 309 -8.31 -29.29 -3.28
CA GLY A 309 -9.50 -30.13 -3.13
C GLY A 309 -10.44 -29.68 -2.00
N GLU A 310 -11.33 -30.59 -1.61
CA GLU A 310 -12.33 -30.36 -0.57
C GLU A 310 -11.69 -30.31 0.83
N THR A 311 -12.21 -29.41 1.66
CA THR A 311 -11.85 -29.26 3.07
C THR A 311 -12.97 -28.48 3.79
N SER A 312 -12.73 -28.05 5.02
CA SER A 312 -13.70 -27.30 5.81
C SER A 312 -13.10 -26.04 6.41
N MET A 313 -13.89 -24.97 6.43
CA MET A 313 -13.63 -23.78 7.23
C MET A 313 -14.24 -23.98 8.62
N LEU A 314 -13.44 -23.77 9.66
CA LEU A 314 -13.74 -24.12 11.05
C LEU A 314 -13.55 -22.91 11.96
N PHE A 315 -14.45 -22.73 12.93
CA PHE A 315 -14.32 -21.68 13.95
C PHE A 315 -15.22 -21.95 15.16
N GLY A 316 -15.06 -21.12 16.20
CA GLY A 316 -15.79 -21.24 17.47
C GLY A 316 -15.03 -22.08 18.51
N SER A 317 -15.75 -22.69 19.44
CA SER A 317 -15.15 -23.52 20.50
C SER A 317 -14.46 -24.76 19.94
N GLN A 318 -13.28 -25.11 20.45
CA GLN A 318 -12.51 -26.28 20.00
C GLN A 318 -12.96 -27.62 20.59
N ASN A 319 -14.15 -27.68 21.19
CA ASN A 319 -14.78 -28.90 21.73
C ASN A 319 -16.21 -29.05 21.18
N GLY A 320 -16.40 -28.70 19.90
CA GLY A 320 -17.71 -28.49 19.31
C GLY A 320 -18.29 -29.65 18.50
N GLU A 321 -19.52 -29.44 17.99
CA GLU A 321 -20.34 -30.45 17.30
C GLU A 321 -20.41 -30.24 15.76
N PHE A 322 -19.54 -29.40 15.17
CA PHE A 322 -19.53 -29.09 13.73
C PHE A 322 -20.88 -28.60 13.18
N LYS A 323 -21.49 -27.62 13.85
CA LYS A 323 -22.76 -27.01 13.45
C LYS A 323 -22.59 -26.23 12.15
N THR A 324 -23.63 -26.20 11.32
CA THR A 324 -23.65 -25.31 10.14
C THR A 324 -23.74 -23.85 10.59
N PRO A 325 -22.83 -22.97 10.15
CA PRO A 325 -22.84 -21.57 10.55
C PRO A 325 -23.92 -20.75 9.84
N SER A 326 -24.40 -19.70 10.51
CA SER A 326 -25.27 -18.70 9.91
C SER A 326 -24.51 -17.76 8.97
N ALA A 327 -25.23 -17.10 8.06
CA ALA A 327 -24.66 -16.08 7.18
C ALA A 327 -24.01 -14.92 7.96
N GLN A 328 -24.54 -14.55 9.12
CA GLN A 328 -23.95 -13.51 9.96
C GLN A 328 -22.59 -13.95 10.51
N GLN A 329 -22.48 -15.21 10.95
CA GLN A 329 -21.23 -15.76 11.47
C GLN A 329 -20.15 -15.83 10.38
N LEU A 330 -20.52 -16.22 9.16
CA LEU A 330 -19.61 -16.27 8.01
C LEU A 330 -19.08 -14.89 7.58
N ASN A 331 -19.83 -13.82 7.85
CA ASN A 331 -19.49 -12.44 7.50
C ASN A 331 -18.95 -11.61 8.67
N SER A 332 -18.83 -12.19 9.86
CA SER A 332 -18.28 -11.52 11.05
C SER A 332 -16.93 -12.12 11.43
N PRO A 333 -15.97 -11.35 11.96
CA PRO A 333 -14.69 -11.90 12.42
C PRO A 333 -14.93 -12.97 13.50
N GLN A 334 -14.32 -14.14 13.34
CA GLN A 334 -14.49 -15.27 14.25
C GLN A 334 -13.18 -15.58 14.98
N PRO A 335 -13.17 -15.67 16.32
CA PRO A 335 -12.01 -16.16 17.04
C PRO A 335 -11.74 -17.62 16.68
N ASN A 336 -10.49 -18.04 16.83
CA ASN A 336 -10.03 -19.40 16.51
C ASN A 336 -10.41 -19.87 15.08
N LEU A 337 -10.49 -18.94 14.11
CA LEU A 337 -10.71 -19.29 12.71
C LEU A 337 -9.54 -20.12 12.15
N ILE A 338 -9.84 -21.23 11.51
CA ILE A 338 -8.87 -22.15 10.90
C ILE A 338 -9.56 -22.95 9.79
N SER A 339 -8.84 -23.41 8.78
CA SER A 339 -9.38 -24.48 7.93
C SER A 339 -8.84 -25.83 8.39
N ASP A 340 -9.59 -26.90 8.13
CA ASP A 340 -8.99 -28.23 8.19
C ASP A 340 -7.86 -28.34 7.15
N TRP A 341 -7.05 -29.37 7.30
CA TRP A 341 -5.97 -29.67 6.39
C TRP A 341 -6.52 -30.05 5.00
N ALA A 342 -5.93 -29.48 3.96
CA ALA A 342 -6.27 -29.73 2.57
C ALA A 342 -5.05 -30.28 1.78
N GLY A 343 -5.32 -30.95 0.67
CA GLY A 343 -4.31 -31.54 -0.20
C GLY A 343 -3.88 -32.96 0.20
N VAL A 344 -2.99 -33.53 -0.61
CA VAL A 344 -2.53 -34.92 -0.51
C VAL A 344 -1.02 -34.99 -0.30
N SER A 345 -0.56 -34.51 0.88
CA SER A 345 0.85 -34.41 1.31
C SER A 345 1.77 -33.61 0.35
N PRO A 346 2.43 -32.51 0.82
CA PRO A 346 2.20 -31.88 2.11
C PRO A 346 0.75 -31.39 2.24
N PHE A 347 0.31 -31.19 3.46
CA PHE A 347 -1.01 -30.66 3.80
C PHE A 347 -0.91 -29.16 4.04
N TYR A 348 -1.96 -28.43 3.70
CA TYR A 348 -2.01 -26.97 3.82
C TYR A 348 -3.28 -26.54 4.54
N HIS A 349 -3.22 -25.42 5.25
CA HIS A 349 -4.41 -24.79 5.81
C HIS A 349 -4.21 -23.27 5.94
N ILE A 350 -5.30 -22.57 6.26
CA ILE A 350 -5.27 -21.17 6.68
C ILE A 350 -5.60 -21.06 8.16
N VAL A 351 -4.93 -20.13 8.85
CA VAL A 351 -5.22 -19.81 10.25
C VAL A 351 -5.49 -18.32 10.44
N GLY A 352 -6.44 -18.00 11.32
CA GLY A 352 -6.81 -16.65 11.73
C GLY A 352 -5.88 -16.06 12.80
N ALA A 353 -6.27 -14.90 13.32
CA ALA A 353 -5.36 -14.04 14.08
C ALA A 353 -4.94 -14.62 15.44
N ASP A 354 -5.82 -15.37 16.11
CA ASP A 354 -5.52 -15.96 17.41
C ASP A 354 -4.38 -16.98 17.32
N PHE A 355 -4.46 -17.90 16.34
CA PHE A 355 -3.38 -18.83 16.05
C PHE A 355 -2.13 -18.11 15.59
N VAL A 356 -2.26 -17.10 14.72
CA VAL A 356 -1.11 -16.33 14.25
C VAL A 356 -0.38 -15.65 15.43
N ARG A 357 -1.14 -15.01 16.32
CA ARG A 357 -0.61 -14.33 17.52
C ARG A 357 0.11 -15.33 18.43
N GLN A 358 -0.51 -16.48 18.67
CA GLN A 358 0.08 -17.51 19.53
C GLN A 358 1.35 -18.10 18.93
N THR A 359 1.31 -18.53 17.67
CA THR A 359 2.39 -19.28 17.01
C THR A 359 3.56 -18.36 16.62
N TYR A 360 3.30 -17.25 15.92
CA TYR A 360 4.36 -16.43 15.33
C TYR A 360 4.77 -15.25 16.18
N TYR A 361 3.93 -14.83 17.12
CA TYR A 361 4.19 -13.69 18.00
C TYR A 361 4.25 -14.08 19.48
N LYS A 362 4.27 -15.38 19.81
CA LYS A 362 4.42 -15.91 21.17
C LYS A 362 3.36 -15.35 22.14
N GLY A 363 2.15 -15.12 21.64
CA GLY A 363 1.05 -14.57 22.43
C GLY A 363 1.15 -13.06 22.71
N ASN A 364 2.07 -12.34 22.06
CA ASN A 364 2.22 -10.89 22.27
C ASN A 364 0.91 -10.17 21.89
N PRO A 365 0.26 -9.46 22.84
CA PRO A 365 -1.02 -8.82 22.58
C PRO A 365 -0.92 -7.73 21.53
N ASN A 366 0.25 -7.09 21.33
CA ASN A 366 0.43 -5.96 20.40
C ASN A 366 0.31 -6.31 18.90
N TYR A 367 0.05 -7.57 18.57
CA TYR A 367 0.01 -8.07 17.21
C TYR A 367 -1.27 -8.86 16.98
N CYS A 368 -1.93 -8.61 15.84
CA CYS A 368 -3.03 -9.43 15.38
C CYS A 368 -4.21 -9.45 16.37
N HIS A 369 -4.62 -8.27 16.83
CA HIS A 369 -5.80 -8.12 17.69
C HIS A 369 -7.09 -8.50 16.95
N ASN A 370 -7.17 -8.19 15.65
CA ASN A 370 -8.34 -8.46 14.82
C ASN A 370 -8.08 -9.63 13.87
N THR A 371 -9.14 -10.32 13.47
CA THR A 371 -9.07 -11.42 12.51
C THR A 371 -9.93 -11.20 11.27
N ILE A 372 -9.69 -12.02 10.26
CA ILE A 372 -10.50 -12.09 9.05
C ILE A 372 -11.81 -12.83 9.33
N THR A 373 -12.82 -12.57 8.51
CA THR A 373 -14.09 -13.33 8.53
C THR A 373 -13.90 -14.70 7.86
N PRO A 374 -14.76 -15.70 8.15
CA PRO A 374 -14.76 -16.97 7.41
C PRO A 374 -14.87 -16.76 5.89
N ASN A 375 -15.77 -15.90 5.40
CA ASN A 375 -15.90 -15.65 3.96
C ASN A 375 -14.64 -15.04 3.33
N GLN A 376 -13.93 -14.16 4.05
CA GLN A 376 -12.63 -13.66 3.59
C GLN A 376 -11.58 -14.77 3.55
N ALA A 377 -11.53 -15.64 4.57
CA ALA A 377 -10.63 -16.79 4.58
C ALA A 377 -10.90 -17.73 3.41
N ILE A 378 -12.17 -18.01 3.11
CA ILE A 378 -12.60 -18.82 1.95
C ILE A 378 -12.12 -18.21 0.64
N GLN A 379 -12.32 -16.90 0.44
CA GLN A 379 -11.82 -16.20 -0.75
C GLN A 379 -10.29 -16.26 -0.88
N ILE A 380 -9.57 -16.14 0.24
CA ILE A 380 -8.11 -16.24 0.27
C ILE A 380 -7.67 -17.64 -0.16
N VAL A 381 -8.21 -18.70 0.43
CA VAL A 381 -7.78 -20.07 0.10
C VAL A 381 -8.19 -20.47 -1.31
N GLN A 382 -9.33 -19.97 -1.82
CA GLN A 382 -9.74 -20.19 -3.20
C GLN A 382 -8.83 -19.50 -4.22
N SER A 383 -8.07 -18.48 -3.80
CA SER A 383 -7.10 -17.76 -4.63
C SER A 383 -5.70 -18.38 -4.63
N LEU A 384 -5.49 -19.50 -3.93
CA LEU A 384 -4.18 -20.13 -3.82
C LEU A 384 -3.64 -20.56 -5.18
N SER A 385 -2.35 -20.31 -5.38
CA SER A 385 -1.57 -20.77 -6.52
C SER A 385 -0.22 -21.32 -6.04
N TRP A 386 0.42 -22.16 -6.86
CA TRP A 386 1.79 -22.59 -6.61
C TRP A 386 2.78 -21.44 -6.81
N LEU A 387 3.72 -21.30 -5.87
CA LEU A 387 4.85 -20.41 -5.99
C LEU A 387 5.76 -20.88 -7.14
N GLN A 388 5.77 -20.13 -8.25
CA GLN A 388 6.62 -20.38 -9.43
C GLN A 388 8.09 -20.10 -9.13
#